data_AF-A0A7V5YPX2-F1
#
_entry.id   AF-A0A7V5YPX2-F1
#
_cell.length_a   1.000
_cell.length_b   1.000
_cell.length_c   1.000
_cell.angle_alpha   90.00
_cell.angle_beta   90.00
_cell.angle_gamma   90.00
#
_symmetry.space_group_name_H-M   'P 1'
#
loop_
_entity.id
_entity.type
_entity.pdbx_description
1 polymer ?
#
loop_
_entity_poly.entity_id
_entity_poly.type
_entity_poly.pdbx_seq_one_letter_code
_entity_poly.pdbx_strand_id
1 'polypeptide(L)'
;MRTRFTLFLTLLFLLVSPLMAQQEGGPTNWVAITSGFAMAIASGLCGLGQARAVAACAEGMARNPAAAASIRFALIIGLAFIESLALYTLVIIFTKVV
;
A
#
# COMPACT_ATOMS: atom_id res chain seq x y z
N MET A 1 -9.38 11.70 62.50
CA MET A 1 -9.15 10.38 61.84
C MET A 1 -9.91 10.25 60.53
N ARG A 2 -11.20 10.63 60.45
CA ARG A 2 -12.00 10.57 59.21
C ARG A 2 -11.41 11.32 58.00
N THR A 3 -10.92 12.55 58.16
CA THR A 3 -10.36 13.36 57.05
C THR A 3 -9.03 12.84 56.49
N ARG A 4 -8.15 12.31 57.36
CA ARG A 4 -6.90 11.66 56.91
C ARG A 4 -7.18 10.35 56.17
N PHE A 5 -8.22 9.64 56.60
CA PHE A 5 -8.68 8.42 55.96
C PHE A 5 -9.30 8.69 54.58
N THR A 6 -10.14 9.74 54.43
CA THR A 6 -10.67 10.12 53.11
C THR A 6 -9.57 10.58 52.16
N LEU A 7 -8.60 11.36 52.62
CA LEU A 7 -7.46 11.79 51.79
C LEU A 7 -6.60 10.62 51.31
N PHE A 8 -6.39 9.62 52.17
CA PHE A 8 -5.69 8.40 51.82
C PHE A 8 -6.47 7.57 50.78
N LEU A 9 -7.80 7.47 50.93
CA LEU A 9 -8.66 6.76 49.99
C LEU A 9 -8.70 7.41 48.61
N THR A 10 -8.74 8.75 48.55
CA THR A 10 -8.70 9.50 47.28
C THR A 10 -7.33 9.41 46.60
N LEU A 11 -6.24 9.38 47.37
CA LEU A 11 -4.88 9.21 46.82
C LEU A 11 -4.71 7.81 46.21
N LEU A 12 -5.27 6.79 46.87
CA LEU A 12 -5.25 5.41 46.37
C LEU A 12 -6.06 5.28 45.07
N PHE A 13 -7.22 5.93 44.97
CA PHE A 13 -8.01 5.96 43.72
C PHE A 13 -7.28 6.64 42.56
N LEU A 14 -6.53 7.71 42.84
CA LEU A 14 -5.72 8.40 41.82
C LEU A 14 -4.53 7.55 41.35
N LEU A 15 -3.91 6.77 42.25
CA LEU A 15 -2.84 5.83 41.92
C LEU A 15 -3.31 4.61 41.11
N VAL A 16 -4.59 4.23 41.19
CA VAL A 16 -5.18 3.12 40.43
C VAL A 16 -5.66 3.54 39.04
N SER A 17 -5.88 4.84 38.81
CA SER A 17 -6.28 5.38 37.49
C SER A 17 -5.39 5.00 36.30
N PRO A 18 -4.04 4.87 36.41
CA PRO A 18 -3.18 4.46 35.30
C PRO A 18 -3.35 2.98 34.92
N LEU A 19 -3.72 2.11 35.87
CA LEU A 19 -4.00 0.69 35.59
C LEU A 19 -5.29 0.52 34.76
N MET A 20 -6.23 1.45 34.88
CA MET A 20 -7.49 1.46 34.11
C MET A 20 -7.36 2.22 32.77
N ALA A 21 -6.22 2.85 32.51
CA ALA A 21 -5.90 3.53 31.25
C ALA A 21 -5.13 2.63 30.27
N GLN A 22 -4.88 1.37 30.62
CA GLN A 22 -4.24 0.43 29.70
C GLN A 22 -5.24 0.08 28.59
N GLN A 23 -5.13 0.80 27.48
CA GLN A 23 -5.80 0.50 26.23
C GLN A 23 -5.37 -0.92 25.82
N GLU A 24 -6.32 -1.83 25.60
CA GLU A 24 -6.03 -3.12 24.98
C GLU A 24 -5.15 -2.87 23.76
N GLY A 25 -3.98 -3.51 23.71
CA GLY A 25 -3.07 -3.39 22.57
C GLY A 25 -3.86 -3.73 21.32
N GLY A 26 -4.18 -2.70 20.53
CA GLY A 26 -5.00 -2.86 19.33
C GLY A 26 -4.40 -3.93 18.43
N PRO A 27 -5.23 -4.64 17.64
CA PRO A 27 -4.77 -5.75 16.81
C PRO A 27 -3.57 -5.30 15.96
N THR A 28 -2.49 -6.09 15.98
CA THR A 28 -1.27 -5.81 15.21
C THR A 28 -1.64 -5.58 13.74
N ASN A 29 -1.35 -4.38 13.22
CA ASN A 29 -1.69 -4.00 11.86
C ASN A 29 -0.70 -4.61 10.85
N TRP A 30 -0.90 -5.88 10.53
CA TRP A 30 -0.14 -6.57 9.47
C TRP A 30 -0.36 -5.98 8.08
N VAL A 31 -1.46 -5.23 7.88
CA VAL A 31 -1.85 -4.67 6.57
C VAL A 31 -0.84 -3.66 6.06
N ALA A 32 -0.22 -2.87 6.96
CA ALA A 32 0.82 -1.90 6.59
C ALA A 32 2.10 -2.59 6.05
N ILE A 33 2.47 -3.75 6.59
CA ILE A 33 3.66 -4.48 6.14
C ILE A 33 3.36 -5.24 4.85
N THR A 34 2.23 -5.95 4.81
CA THR A 34 1.87 -6.78 3.64
C THR A 34 1.56 -5.93 2.41
N SER A 35 1.02 -4.72 2.57
CA SER A 35 0.79 -3.78 1.47
C SER A 35 2.08 -3.34 0.78
N GLY A 36 3.16 -3.07 1.53
CA GLY A 36 4.46 -2.73 0.94
C GLY A 36 5.01 -3.84 0.04
N PHE A 37 4.92 -5.09 0.50
CA PHE A 37 5.32 -6.25 -0.31
C PHE A 37 4.39 -6.47 -1.51
N ALA A 38 3.09 -6.34 -1.34
CA ALA A 38 2.13 -6.46 -2.44
C ALA A 38 2.43 -5.44 -3.54
N MET A 39 2.68 -4.19 -3.18
CA MET A 39 3.03 -3.14 -4.15
C MET A 39 4.37 -3.41 -4.83
N ALA A 40 5.39 -3.84 -4.08
CA ALA A 40 6.71 -4.15 -4.63
C ALA A 40 6.63 -5.28 -5.68
N ILE A 41 5.87 -6.34 -5.39
CA ILE A 41 5.68 -7.46 -6.32
C ILE A 41 4.88 -7.02 -7.55
N ALA A 42 3.75 -6.34 -7.34
CA ALA A 42 2.90 -5.88 -8.44
C ALA A 42 3.64 -4.95 -9.40
N SER A 43 4.30 -3.92 -8.86
CA SER A 43 5.08 -2.96 -9.65
C SER A 43 6.28 -3.62 -10.33
N GLY A 44 6.98 -4.54 -9.66
CA GLY A 44 8.11 -5.26 -10.24
C GLY A 44 7.72 -6.11 -11.46
N LEU A 45 6.62 -6.88 -11.35
CA LEU A 45 6.12 -7.71 -12.45
C LEU A 45 5.56 -6.88 -13.59
N CYS A 46 4.82 -5.80 -13.29
CA CYS A 46 4.34 -4.87 -14.31
C CYS A 46 5.51 -4.22 -15.06
N GLY A 47 6.51 -3.72 -14.34
CA GLY A 47 7.71 -3.12 -14.93
C GLY A 47 8.46 -4.08 -15.86
N LEU A 48 8.56 -5.36 -15.51
CA LEU A 48 9.15 -6.37 -16.38
C LEU A 48 8.33 -6.56 -17.67
N GLY A 49 7.00 -6.64 -17.57
CA GLY A 49 6.11 -6.74 -18.73
C GLY A 49 6.20 -5.51 -19.65
N GLN A 50 6.19 -4.31 -19.06
CA GLN A 50 6.29 -3.05 -19.79
C GLN A 50 7.64 -2.91 -20.50
N ALA A 51 8.75 -3.25 -19.85
CA ALA A 51 10.08 -3.19 -20.46
C ALA A 51 10.16 -4.07 -21.71
N ARG A 52 9.61 -5.29 -21.67
CA ARG A 52 9.57 -6.18 -22.85
C ARG A 52 8.66 -5.64 -23.95
N ALA A 53 7.49 -5.11 -23.61
CA ALA A 53 6.58 -4.51 -24.58
C ALA A 53 7.21 -3.29 -25.29
N VAL A 54 7.88 -2.43 -24.54
CA VAL A 54 8.57 -1.24 -25.07
C VAL A 54 9.74 -1.64 -25.97
N ALA A 55 10.56 -2.62 -25.57
CA ALA A 55 11.64 -3.14 -26.41
C ALA A 55 11.12 -3.71 -27.74
N ALA A 56 10.06 -4.53 -27.69
CA ALA A 56 9.43 -5.08 -28.89
C ALA A 56 8.83 -3.99 -29.80
N CYS A 57 8.24 -2.94 -29.22
CA CYS A 57 7.78 -1.77 -29.97
C CYS A 57 8.92 -1.05 -30.69
N ALA A 58 10.04 -0.82 -30.00
CA ALA A 58 11.20 -0.15 -30.57
C ALA A 58 11.79 -0.95 -31.76
N GLU A 59 11.97 -2.26 -31.60
CA GLU A 59 12.41 -3.14 -32.69
C GLU A 59 11.41 -3.17 -33.84
N GLY A 60 10.11 -3.27 -33.55
CA GLY A 60 9.05 -3.29 -34.55
C GLY A 60 9.02 -2.02 -35.40
N MET A 61 9.14 -0.86 -34.76
CA MET A 61 9.22 0.43 -35.44
C MET A 61 10.49 0.58 -36.28
N ALA A 62 11.62 0.04 -35.82
CA ALA A 62 12.88 0.07 -36.58
C ALA A 62 12.79 -0.83 -37.83
N ARG A 63 12.14 -1.98 -37.74
CA ARG A 63 11.95 -2.90 -38.88
C ARG A 63 10.89 -2.42 -39.87
N ASN A 64 9.85 -1.72 -39.41
CA ASN A 64 8.81 -1.16 -40.28
C ASN A 64 8.39 0.26 -39.83
N PRO A 65 9.12 1.31 -40.27
CA PRO A 65 8.83 2.69 -39.89
C PRO A 65 7.46 3.19 -40.34
N ALA A 66 6.93 2.68 -41.46
CA ALA A 66 5.62 3.08 -41.99
C ALA A 66 4.46 2.65 -41.06
N ALA A 67 4.66 1.60 -40.25
CA ALA A 67 3.67 1.10 -39.29
C ALA A 67 3.83 1.72 -37.88
N ALA A 68 4.75 2.69 -37.68
CA ALA A 68 5.11 3.17 -36.35
C ALA A 68 3.90 3.73 -35.55
N ALA A 69 2.95 4.39 -36.21
CA ALA A 69 1.75 4.90 -35.56
C ALA A 69 0.89 3.77 -34.98
N SER A 70 0.63 2.72 -35.77
CA SER A 70 -0.15 1.55 -35.33
C SER A 70 0.56 0.76 -34.24
N ILE A 71 1.89 0.60 -34.33
CA ILE A 71 2.68 -0.10 -33.30
C ILE A 71 2.64 0.67 -31.97
N ARG A 72 2.82 2.00 -31.99
CA ARG A 72 2.72 2.84 -30.78
C ARG A 72 1.31 2.82 -30.20
N PHE A 73 0.28 2.82 -31.04
CA PHE A 73 -1.11 2.72 -30.57
C PHE A 73 -1.35 1.40 -29.84
N ALA A 74 -0.94 0.27 -30.43
CA ALA A 74 -1.02 -1.04 -29.78
C ALA A 74 -0.20 -1.09 -28.48
N LEU A 75 1.00 -0.48 -28.46
CA LEU A 75 1.82 -0.37 -27.25
C LEU A 75 1.08 0.37 -26.13
N ILE A 76 0.50 1.55 -26.39
CA ILE A 76 -0.18 2.35 -25.36
C ILE A 76 -1.35 1.57 -24.73
N ILE A 77 -2.17 0.91 -25.57
CA ILE A 77 -3.27 0.08 -25.07
C ILE A 77 -2.75 -1.10 -24.24
N GLY A 78 -1.70 -1.79 -24.73
CA GLY A 78 -1.07 -2.88 -24.00
C GLY A 78 -0.48 -2.45 -22.66
N LEU A 79 0.24 -1.32 -22.62
CA LEU A 79 0.81 -0.76 -21.40
C LEU A 79 -0.27 -0.36 -20.40
N ALA A 80 -1.39 0.22 -20.87
CA ALA A 80 -2.52 0.58 -20.02
C ALA A 80 -3.14 -0.65 -19.33
N PHE A 81 -3.29 -1.77 -20.05
CA PHE A 81 -3.76 -3.02 -19.45
C PHE A 81 -2.77 -3.60 -18.45
N ILE A 82 -1.47 -3.60 -18.75
CA ILE A 82 -0.44 -4.07 -17.81
C ILE A 82 -0.45 -3.21 -16.54
N GLU A 83 -0.50 -1.88 -16.71
CA GLU A 83 -0.47 -0.94 -15.58
C GLU A 83 -1.73 -1.01 -14.72
N SER A 84 -2.87 -1.39 -15.29
CA SER A 84 -4.12 -1.55 -14.52
C SER A 84 -3.97 -2.55 -13.35
N LEU A 85 -3.12 -3.56 -13.48
CA LEU A 85 -2.84 -4.54 -12.42
C LEU A 85 -2.13 -3.91 -11.22
N ALA A 86 -1.17 -3.01 -11.49
CA ALA A 86 -0.50 -2.21 -10.45
C ALA A 86 -1.48 -1.22 -9.82
N LEU A 87 -2.32 -0.56 -10.61
CA LEU A 87 -3.33 0.37 -10.12
C LEU A 87 -4.40 -0.31 -9.24
N TYR A 88 -4.83 -1.53 -9.56
CA TYR A 88 -5.73 -2.28 -8.68
C TYR A 88 -5.10 -2.55 -7.31
N THR A 89 -3.81 -2.90 -7.29
CA THR A 89 -3.06 -3.10 -6.04
C THR A 89 -2.94 -1.78 -5.27
N LEU A 90 -2.60 -0.69 -5.95
CA LEU A 90 -2.54 0.65 -5.36
C LEU A 90 -3.86 1.07 -4.73
N VAL A 91 -4.98 0.87 -5.45
CA VAL A 91 -6.32 1.23 -4.95
C VAL A 91 -6.66 0.44 -3.69
N ILE A 92 -6.38 -0.87 -3.66
CA ILE A 92 -6.61 -1.71 -2.47
C ILE A 92 -5.77 -1.21 -1.29
N ILE A 93 -4.49 -0.90 -1.51
CA ILE A 93 -3.61 -0.37 -0.46
C ILE A 93 -4.14 0.96 0.05
N PHE A 94 -4.50 1.87 -0.85
CA PHE A 94 -5.03 3.18 -0.51
C PHE A 94 -6.35 3.09 0.28
N THR A 95 -7.19 2.09 0.04
CA THR A 95 -8.46 1.92 0.80
C THR A 95 -8.31 1.13 2.11
N LYS A 96 -7.19 0.42 2.31
CA LYS A 96 -7.01 -0.49 3.47
C LYS A 96 -5.91 -0.05 4.43
N VAL A 97 -5.00 0.82 4.00
CA VAL A 97 -3.82 1.24 4.78
C VAL A 97 -3.85 2.72 5.11
N VAL A 98 -4.33 3.55 4.17
CA VAL A 98 -4.60 4.98 4.39
C VAL A 98 -6.02 5.13 4.93
#